data_AF-A0A916HKJ4-F1
#
_entry.id   AF-A0A916HKJ4-F1
#
_cell.length_a   1.000
_cell.length_b   1.000
_cell.length_c   1.000
_cell.angle_alpha   90.00
_cell.angle_beta   90.00
_cell.angle_gamma   90.00
#
_symmetry.space_group_name_H-M   'P 1'
#
loop_
_entity.id
_entity.type
_entity.pdbx_description
1 polymer ?
#
loop_
_entity_poly.entity_id
_entity_poly.type
_entity_poly.pdbx_seq_one_letter_code
_entity_poly.pdbx_strand_id
1 'polypeptide(L)' 'MVALTVRVTRDNWKRLHTVAISEGFSLQELTVRGYSLVLQELGHEPLSKLPVNR' A
#
# COMPACT_ATOMS: atom_id res chain seq x y z
N MET A 1 -13.41 6.55 6.28
CA MET A 1 -12.80 5.33 5.69
C MET A 1 -13.30 5.22 4.26
N VAL A 2 -12.42 4.93 3.31
CA VAL A 2 -12.74 4.77 1.88
C VAL A 2 -12.10 3.49 1.36
N ALA A 3 -12.68 2.89 0.31
CA ALA A 3 -12.15 1.68 -0.32
C ALA A 3 -11.67 1.98 -1.74
N LEU A 4 -10.60 1.30 -2.16
CA LEU A 4 -10.03 1.40 -3.49
C LEU A 4 -10.02 0.02 -4.15
N THR A 5 -10.45 -0.04 -5.41
CA THR A 5 -10.32 -1.24 -6.26
C THR A 5 -9.28 -0.97 -7.32
N VAL A 6 -8.29 -1.85 -7.46
CA VAL A 6 -7.23 -1.75 -8.47
C VAL A 6 -7.28 -2.98 -9.37
N ARG A 7 -7.14 -2.78 -10.68
CA ARG A 7 -7.00 -3.87 -11.64
C ARG A 7 -5.53 -4.05 -11.99
N VAL A 8 -5.01 -5.24 -11.76
CA VAL A 8 -3.64 -5.63 -12.11
C VAL A 8 -3.67 -6.99 -12.80
N THR A 9 -2.62 -7.31 -13.54
CA THR A 9 -2.48 -8.65 -14.13
C THR A 9 -2.31 -9.70 -13.02
N ARG A 10 -2.64 -10.95 -13.35
CA ARG A 10 -2.50 -12.07 -12.41
C ARG A 10 -1.04 -12.26 -11.96
N ASP A 11 -0.07 -12.08 -12.84
CA ASP A 11 1.35 -12.17 -12.50
C ASP A 11 1.81 -11.05 -11.56
N ASN A 12 1.35 -9.81 -11.80
CA ASN A 12 1.63 -8.71 -10.88
C ASN A 12 1.01 -8.96 -9.51
N TRP A 13 -0.22 -9.47 -9.47
CA TRP A 13 -0.88 -9.84 -8.22
C TRP A 13 -0.11 -10.91 -7.45
N LYS A 14 0.31 -11.99 -8.11
CA LYS A 14 1.11 -13.05 -7.48
C LYS A 14 2.39 -12.49 -6.87
N ARG A 15 3.14 -11.68 -7.63
CA ARG A 15 4.38 -11.06 -7.16
C ARG A 15 4.15 -10.15 -5.96
N LEU A 16 3.14 -9.28 -6.01
CA LEU A 16 2.78 -8.39 -4.90
C LEU A 16 2.45 -9.19 -3.63
N HIS A 17 1.63 -10.23 -3.79
CA HIS A 17 1.21 -11.08 -2.69
C HIS A 17 2.38 -11.88 -2.09
N THR A 18 3.28 -12.41 -2.91
CA THR A 18 4.48 -13.12 -2.44
C THR A 18 5.37 -12.21 -1.61
N VAL A 19 5.63 -10.98 -2.07
CA VAL A 19 6.43 -10.00 -1.32
C VAL A 19 5.74 -9.60 -0.01
N ALA A 20 4.43 -9.38 -0.04
CA ALA A 20 3.67 -9.05 1.17
C ALA A 20 3.83 -10.12 2.26
N ILE A 21 3.74 -11.40 1.87
CA ILE A 21 3.93 -12.51 2.79
C ILE A 21 5.38 -12.60 3.28
N SER A 22 6.37 -12.49 2.39
CA SER A 22 7.78 -12.66 2.78
C SER A 22 8.24 -11.60 3.77
N GLU A 23 7.76 -10.36 3.62
CA GLU A 23 8.14 -9.22 4.46
C GLU A 23 7.19 -9.01 5.65
N GLY A 24 6.14 -9.82 5.78
CA GLY A 24 5.16 -9.71 6.87
C GLY A 24 4.27 -8.46 6.79
N PHE A 25 4.09 -7.87 5.62
CA PHE A 25 3.21 -6.71 5.41
C PHE A 25 1.82 -7.13 4.92
N SER A 26 0.80 -6.38 5.35
CA SER A 26 -0.49 -6.44 4.67
C SER A 26 -0.43 -5.73 3.32
N LEU A 27 -1.25 -6.15 2.35
CA LEU A 27 -1.36 -5.47 1.06
C LEU A 27 -1.82 -4.01 1.22
N GLN A 28 -2.64 -3.72 2.23
CA GLN A 28 -3.04 -2.36 2.57
C GLN A 28 -1.83 -1.53 3.01
N GLU A 29 -0.97 -2.08 3.88
CA GLU A 29 0.23 -1.38 4.33
C GLU A 29 1.20 -1.11 3.17
N LEU A 30 1.42 -2.09 2.30
CA LEU A 30 2.24 -1.89 1.10
C LEU A 30 1.67 -0.80 0.19
N THR A 31 0.35 -0.77 0.02
CA THR A 31 -0.33 0.24 -0.81
C THR A 31 -0.16 1.64 -0.22
N VAL A 32 -0.40 1.80 1.09
CA VAL A 32 -0.24 3.10 1.78
C VAL A 32 1.21 3.59 1.73
N ARG A 33 2.19 2.68 1.91
CA ARG A 33 3.61 3.02 1.76
C ARG A 33 3.94 3.43 0.34
N GLY A 34 3.48 2.68 -0.67
CA GLY A 34 3.69 3.01 -2.08
C GLY A 34 3.15 4.38 -2.45
N TYR A 35 1.93 4.71 -2.04
CA TYR A 35 1.36 6.05 -2.27
C TYR A 35 2.09 7.15 -1.51
N SER A 36 2.55 6.87 -0.29
CA SER A 36 3.33 7.84 0.48
C SER A 36 4.65 8.19 -0.20
N LEU A 37 5.35 7.19 -0.76
CA LEU A 37 6.57 7.40 -1.53
C LEU A 37 6.32 8.29 -2.75
N VAL A 38 5.26 8.01 -3.53
CA VAL A 38 4.91 8.82 -4.70
C VAL A 38 4.56 10.27 -4.30
N LEU A 39 3.83 10.47 -3.20
CA LEU A 39 3.52 11.82 -2.71
C LEU A 39 4.80 12.58 -2.31
N GLN A 40 5.72 11.90 -1.61
CA GLN A 40 6.99 12.50 -1.19
C GLN A 40 7.89 12.84 -2.38
N GLU A 41 7.96 11.98 -3.40
CA GLU A 41 8.68 12.26 -4.66
C GLU A 41 8.14 13.52 -5.36
N LEU A 42 6.85 13.82 -5.18
CA LEU A 42 6.19 15.00 -5.72
C LEU A 42 6.24 16.22 -4.78
N GLY A 43 6.91 16.12 -3.62
CA GLY A 43 7.02 17.22 -2.65
C GLY A 43 5.81 17.40 -1.74
N HIS A 44 4.97 16.37 -1.60
CA HIS A 44 3.81 16.36 -0.72
C HIS A 44 4.04 15.52 0.54
N GLU A 45 3.23 15.78 1.57
CA GLU A 45 3.21 14.98 2.79
C GLU A 45 2.76 13.54 2.52
N PRO A 46 3.35 12.54 3.21
CA PRO A 46 2.95 11.14 3.07
C PRO A 46 1.54 10.89 3.62
N LEU A 47 0.96 9.74 3.28
CA LEU A 47 -0.33 9.34 3.84
C LEU A 47 -0.19 9.05 5.34
N SER A 48 -1.06 9.64 6.16
CA SER A 48 -1.13 9.34 7.58
C SER A 48 -1.81 7.98 7.82
N LYS A 49 -1.21 7.15 8.69
CA LYS A 49 -1.91 5.97 9.22
C LYS A 49 -3.10 6.48 10.04
N LEU A 50 -4.31 5.97 9.79
CA LEU A 50 -5.45 6.23 10.66
C LEU A 50 -5.08 5.82 12.09
N PRO A 51 -5.42 6.61 13.12
CA PRO A 51 -5.20 6.20 14.50
C PRO A 51 -5.95 4.89 14.74
N VAL A 52 -5.24 3.88 15.26
CA VAL A 52 -5.86 2.67 15.77
C VAL A 52 -6.59 3.09 17.04
N ASN A 53 -7.92 3.25 16.97
CA ASN A 53 -8.72 3.34 18.19
C ASN A 53 -8.53 2.02 18.94
N ARG A 54 -7.80 2.08 20.05
CA ARG A 54 -7.72 1.00 21.05
C ARG A 54 -8.93 1.05 21.96
#